data_AF-A0A3S9SJ71-F1
#
_entry.id   AF-A0A3S9SJ71-F1
#
_cell.length_a   1.000
_cell.length_b   1.000
_cell.length_c   1.000
_cell.angle_alpha   90.00
_cell.angle_beta   90.00
_cell.angle_gamma   90.00
#
_symmetry.space_group_name_H-M   'P 1'
#
loop_
_entity.id
_entity.type
_entity.pdbx_description
1 polymer ?
#
loop_
_entity_poly.entity_id
_entity_poly.type
_entity_poly.pdbx_seq_one_letter_code
_entity_poly.pdbx_strand_id
1 'polypeptide(L)'
;MNRHLLPDPRPYPADPVKSELLLHAEAVAANRSRAQNKLSGDTLHSLIFQMLQSRHLTSLSVALSMAPSDTVYRALWQAMEQTLRPAAAEETGWLALPVVLVAGCNQAASLPAALDAAALHAKLAEFEPTRHLTQTVWLPALLAAEQISRIKLEQWFAAKQSRAAAEQFAAAQTGATEIAIPSGQSVHVVYALGYNAPEAPGKLGQAALPLMQYWQERFALPGLTLFANPLDPAAPLEAIRNGSHTRQRMALDVFAANAIRAVRLQSPRVGVAVAAQEGGQIVFSFSATDHSYGLVPQTFRWQLAPTDSVDTVVQNFLDLMAECQVEHIRLLRDILPENAAMPDYPQALELTGFNPLFSEAPQ
;
A
#
# COMPACT_ATOMS: atom_id res chain seq x y z
N MET A 1 9.58 -20.55 -11.34
CA MET A 1 8.34 -19.76 -11.33
C MET A 1 7.70 -19.93 -9.97
N ASN A 2 7.54 -18.86 -9.20
CA ASN A 2 6.74 -18.92 -7.98
C ASN A 2 5.29 -19.23 -8.40
N ARG A 3 4.71 -20.29 -7.84
CA ARG A 3 3.32 -20.64 -8.13
C ARG A 3 2.41 -19.78 -7.28
N HIS A 4 1.89 -18.73 -7.90
CA HIS A 4 0.85 -17.91 -7.34
C HIS A 4 -0.51 -18.59 -7.46
N LEU A 5 -1.42 -18.33 -6.51
CA LEU A 5 -2.81 -18.82 -6.60
C LEU A 5 -3.59 -18.14 -7.74
N LEU A 6 -3.21 -16.91 -8.08
CA LEU A 6 -3.64 -16.16 -9.26
C LEU A 6 -2.40 -15.74 -10.07
N PRO A 7 -2.45 -15.71 -11.40
CA PRO A 7 -1.35 -15.16 -12.19
C PRO A 7 -1.13 -13.67 -11.86
N ASP A 8 0.10 -13.18 -12.04
CA ASP A 8 0.40 -11.75 -11.89
C ASP A 8 0.01 -11.00 -13.17
N PRO A 9 -0.97 -10.08 -13.11
CA PRO A 9 -1.46 -9.36 -14.29
C PRO A 9 -0.63 -8.11 -14.65
N ARG A 10 0.41 -7.78 -13.88
CA ARG A 10 1.23 -6.60 -14.16
C ARG A 10 2.02 -6.81 -15.46
N PRO A 11 2.14 -5.77 -16.30
CA PRO A 11 2.90 -5.87 -17.54
C PRO A 11 4.40 -5.90 -17.23
N TYR A 12 5.00 -7.08 -17.33
CA TYR A 12 6.45 -7.25 -17.27
C TYR A 12 7.04 -7.32 -18.68
N PRO A 13 8.28 -6.83 -18.90
CA PRO A 13 8.92 -6.93 -20.20
C PRO A 13 9.14 -8.41 -20.57
N ALA A 14 8.79 -8.76 -21.82
CA ALA A 14 9.03 -10.10 -22.35
C ALA A 14 10.54 -10.35 -22.58
N ASP A 15 11.27 -9.30 -22.99
CA ASP A 15 12.69 -9.37 -23.28
C ASP A 15 13.51 -8.73 -22.15
N PRO A 16 14.53 -9.42 -21.62
CA PRO A 16 15.42 -8.85 -20.62
C PRO A 16 16.17 -7.62 -21.14
N VAL A 17 16.21 -6.57 -20.32
CA VAL A 17 17.00 -5.37 -20.60
C VAL A 17 18.37 -5.47 -19.96
N LYS A 18 19.42 -5.13 -20.72
CA LYS A 18 20.77 -5.01 -20.19
C LYS A 18 20.87 -3.77 -19.29
N SER A 19 20.75 -3.97 -17.99
CA SER A 19 20.89 -2.93 -16.97
C SER A 19 21.67 -3.50 -15.78
N GLU A 20 22.71 -2.79 -15.35
CA GLU A 20 23.50 -3.16 -14.18
C GLU A 20 22.66 -3.15 -12.90
N LEU A 21 21.72 -2.19 -12.79
CA LEU A 21 20.76 -2.15 -11.68
C LEU A 21 19.87 -3.41 -11.66
N LEU A 22 19.37 -3.85 -12.82
CA LEU A 22 18.54 -5.06 -12.91
C LEU A 22 19.34 -6.31 -12.58
N LEU A 23 20.59 -6.41 -13.04
CA LEU A 23 21.47 -7.53 -12.72
C LEU A 23 21.63 -7.72 -11.21
N HIS A 24 21.89 -6.63 -10.47
CA HIS A 24 22.04 -6.71 -9.02
C HIS A 24 20.70 -6.89 -8.30
N ALA A 25 19.63 -6.27 -8.78
CA ALA A 25 18.29 -6.46 -8.21
C ALA A 25 17.79 -7.91 -8.39
N GLU A 26 18.04 -8.54 -9.52
CA GLU A 26 17.79 -9.97 -9.76
C GLU A 26 18.60 -10.87 -8.83
N ALA A 27 19.89 -10.55 -8.63
CA ALA A 27 20.73 -11.30 -7.70
C ALA A 27 20.20 -11.21 -6.25
N VAL A 28 19.74 -10.03 -5.82
CA VAL A 28 19.09 -9.83 -4.51
C VAL A 28 17.78 -10.62 -4.43
N ALA A 29 16.92 -10.52 -5.46
CA ALA A 29 15.62 -11.19 -5.50
C ALA A 29 15.75 -12.72 -5.53
N ALA A 30 16.77 -13.25 -6.19
CA ALA A 30 17.05 -14.69 -6.23
C ALA A 30 17.47 -15.26 -4.87
N ASN A 31 17.94 -14.40 -3.95
CA ASN A 31 18.27 -14.73 -2.56
C ASN A 31 19.17 -15.98 -2.41
N ARG A 32 20.14 -16.19 -3.32
CA ARG A 32 20.89 -17.46 -3.43
C ARG A 32 21.80 -17.74 -2.23
N SER A 33 22.41 -16.69 -1.67
CA SER A 33 23.23 -16.80 -0.46
C SER A 33 23.34 -15.46 0.25
N ARG A 34 23.49 -15.49 1.58
CA ARG A 34 23.60 -14.26 2.39
C ARG A 34 24.73 -13.34 1.92
N ALA A 35 25.89 -13.91 1.56
CA ALA A 35 27.04 -13.13 1.10
C ALA A 35 26.78 -12.47 -0.26
N GLN A 36 26.23 -13.21 -1.22
CA GLN A 36 25.95 -12.68 -2.56
C GLN A 36 24.87 -11.61 -2.53
N ASN A 37 23.83 -11.80 -1.71
CA ASN A 37 22.75 -10.83 -1.58
C ASN A 37 23.25 -9.54 -0.94
N LYS A 38 24.08 -9.64 0.11
CA LYS A 38 24.68 -8.46 0.74
C LYS A 38 25.53 -7.69 -0.27
N LEU A 39 26.45 -8.37 -0.96
CA LEU A 39 27.31 -7.73 -1.97
C LEU A 39 26.49 -7.06 -3.08
N SER A 40 25.47 -7.74 -3.61
CA SER A 40 24.63 -7.21 -4.68
C SER A 40 23.76 -6.06 -4.19
N GLY A 41 23.25 -6.13 -2.96
CA GLY A 41 22.51 -5.04 -2.31
C GLY A 41 23.38 -3.81 -2.07
N ASP A 42 24.60 -3.98 -1.54
CA ASP A 42 25.54 -2.89 -1.31
C ASP A 42 25.96 -2.22 -2.64
N THR A 43 26.15 -3.02 -3.70
CA THR A 43 26.44 -2.52 -5.05
C THR A 43 25.26 -1.73 -5.61
N LEU A 44 24.04 -2.28 -5.50
CA LEU A 44 22.82 -1.64 -5.97
C LEU A 44 22.58 -0.28 -5.28
N HIS A 45 22.75 -0.24 -3.96
CA HIS A 45 22.69 0.98 -3.17
C HIS A 45 23.73 2.01 -3.65
N SER A 46 24.98 1.60 -3.87
CA SER A 46 26.06 2.49 -4.32
C SER A 46 25.76 3.10 -5.70
N LEU A 47 25.25 2.30 -6.64
CA LEU A 47 24.87 2.78 -7.97
C LEU A 47 23.74 3.82 -7.89
N ILE A 48 22.69 3.54 -7.10
CA ILE A 48 21.55 4.46 -6.93
C ILE A 48 22.00 5.76 -6.25
N PHE A 49 22.85 5.67 -5.23
CA PHE A 49 23.42 6.84 -4.55
C PHE A 49 24.20 7.73 -5.54
N GLN A 50 25.07 7.16 -6.37
CA GLN A 50 25.82 7.92 -7.38
C GLN A 50 24.92 8.60 -8.41
N MET A 51 23.84 7.92 -8.84
CA MET A 51 22.84 8.49 -9.76
C MET A 51 22.10 9.67 -9.13
N LEU A 52 21.75 9.58 -7.84
CA LEU A 52 21.11 10.68 -7.10
C LEU A 52 22.06 11.85 -6.88
N GLN A 53 23.31 11.59 -6.53
CA GLN A 53 24.34 12.61 -6.33
C GLN A 53 24.62 13.39 -7.63
N SER A 54 24.71 12.69 -8.76
CA SER A 54 24.92 13.28 -10.09
C SER A 54 23.64 13.83 -10.73
N ARG A 55 22.47 13.61 -10.13
CA ARG A 55 21.13 13.96 -10.66
C ARG A 55 20.83 13.35 -12.04
N HIS A 56 21.43 12.21 -12.35
CA HIS A 56 21.21 11.47 -13.58
C HIS A 56 20.46 10.16 -13.30
N LEU A 57 19.13 10.23 -13.26
CA LEU A 57 18.24 9.14 -12.84
C LEU A 57 17.64 8.31 -13.98
N THR A 58 18.01 8.58 -15.24
CA THR A 58 17.42 7.91 -16.41
C THR A 58 17.57 6.39 -16.34
N SER A 59 18.76 5.89 -16.00
CA SER A 59 19.02 4.45 -15.83
C SER A 59 18.16 3.82 -14.74
N LEU A 60 17.94 4.53 -13.63
CA LEU A 60 17.06 4.07 -12.54
C LEU A 60 15.60 4.02 -12.99
N SER A 61 15.12 5.05 -13.67
CA SER A 61 13.76 5.08 -14.22
C SER A 61 13.51 3.94 -15.22
N VAL A 62 14.48 3.66 -16.09
CA VAL A 62 14.44 2.51 -17.01
C VAL A 62 14.43 1.20 -16.24
N ALA A 63 15.29 1.04 -15.23
CA ALA A 63 15.32 -0.18 -14.42
C ALA A 63 14.00 -0.44 -13.69
N LEU A 64 13.37 0.60 -13.11
CA LEU A 64 12.06 0.46 -12.46
C LEU A 64 10.96 0.06 -13.45
N SER A 65 10.98 0.61 -14.66
CA SER A 65 9.97 0.33 -15.69
C SER A 65 10.17 -1.05 -16.35
N MET A 66 11.42 -1.53 -16.38
CA MET A 66 11.80 -2.79 -17.03
C MET A 66 12.11 -3.90 -16.01
N ALA A 67 11.67 -3.76 -14.76
CA ALA A 67 11.80 -4.82 -13.77
C ALA A 67 10.99 -6.05 -14.25
N PRO A 68 11.59 -7.25 -14.33
CA PRO A 68 10.95 -8.44 -14.89
C PRO A 68 9.96 -9.13 -13.94
N SER A 69 9.91 -8.69 -12.68
CA SER A 69 8.99 -9.20 -11.66
C SER A 69 8.83 -8.21 -10.50
N ASP A 70 7.82 -8.43 -9.68
CA ASP A 70 7.59 -7.73 -8.42
C ASP A 70 8.71 -7.92 -7.40
N THR A 71 9.34 -9.10 -7.35
CA THR A 71 10.47 -9.37 -6.46
C THR A 71 11.70 -8.55 -6.84
N VAL A 72 11.98 -8.40 -8.15
CA VAL A 72 13.07 -7.55 -8.65
C VAL A 72 12.74 -6.08 -8.44
N TYR A 73 11.50 -5.66 -8.71
CA TYR A 73 11.07 -4.29 -8.42
C TYR A 73 11.21 -3.96 -6.93
N ARG A 74 10.81 -4.87 -6.03
CA ARG A 74 10.97 -4.69 -4.58
C ARG A 74 12.44 -4.57 -4.17
N ALA A 75 13.36 -5.29 -4.81
CA ALA A 75 14.79 -5.14 -4.54
C ALA A 75 15.29 -3.73 -4.92
N LEU A 76 14.88 -3.20 -6.08
CA LEU A 76 15.16 -1.80 -6.46
C LEU A 76 14.56 -0.81 -5.45
N TRP A 77 13.31 -1.02 -5.05
CA TRP A 77 12.60 -0.19 -4.09
C TRP A 77 13.31 -0.13 -2.73
N GLN A 78 13.73 -1.29 -2.21
CA GLN A 78 14.47 -1.37 -0.96
C GLN A 78 15.82 -0.67 -1.04
N ALA A 79 16.53 -0.78 -2.16
CA ALA A 79 17.80 -0.07 -2.35
C ALA A 79 17.62 1.45 -2.47
N MET A 80 16.54 1.92 -3.10
CA MET A 80 16.17 3.35 -3.08
C MET A 80 15.89 3.82 -1.65
N GLU A 81 15.08 3.07 -0.89
CA GLU A 81 14.78 3.43 0.51
C GLU A 81 16.05 3.45 1.37
N GLN A 82 16.94 2.48 1.21
CA GLN A 82 18.23 2.46 1.91
C GLN A 82 19.08 3.70 1.57
N THR A 83 19.01 4.17 0.33
CA THR A 83 19.73 5.37 -0.13
C THR A 83 19.19 6.66 0.48
N LEU A 84 17.92 6.68 0.89
CA LEU A 84 17.29 7.82 1.55
C LEU A 84 17.56 7.88 3.05
N ARG A 85 18.13 6.83 3.64
CA ARG A 85 18.49 6.84 5.07
C ARG A 85 19.69 7.77 5.31
N PRO A 86 19.74 8.43 6.48
CA PRO A 86 20.92 9.18 6.87
C PRO A 86 22.09 8.22 7.09
N ALA A 87 23.24 8.52 6.48
CA ALA A 87 24.48 7.76 6.56
C ALA A 87 25.61 8.55 7.26
N ALA A 88 25.45 9.86 7.38
CA ALA A 88 26.38 10.76 8.05
C ALA A 88 25.69 11.59 9.14
N ALA A 89 26.46 12.12 10.10
CA ALA A 89 25.92 12.77 11.29
C ALA A 89 25.20 14.10 10.98
N GLU A 90 25.57 14.75 9.88
CA GLU A 90 24.94 15.96 9.35
C GLU A 90 23.62 15.67 8.63
N GLU A 91 23.42 14.43 8.17
CA GLU A 91 22.22 14.05 7.45
C GLU A 91 21.02 13.88 8.38
N THR A 92 19.84 14.17 7.85
CA THR A 92 18.60 14.17 8.60
C THR A 92 17.70 13.03 8.14
N GLY A 93 17.28 12.18 9.08
CA GLY A 93 16.28 11.15 8.83
C GLY A 93 14.89 11.73 8.58
N TRP A 94 14.18 11.14 7.62
CA TRP A 94 12.78 11.41 7.34
C TRP A 94 11.93 10.21 7.71
N LEU A 95 10.73 10.47 8.22
CA LEU A 95 9.75 9.42 8.51
C LEU A 95 8.33 9.94 8.23
N ALA A 96 7.43 9.03 7.88
CA ALA A 96 6.00 9.31 7.83
C ALA A 96 5.22 8.32 8.71
N LEU A 97 4.18 8.82 9.37
CA LEU A 97 3.19 8.06 10.10
C LEU A 97 1.89 8.02 9.27
N PRO A 98 1.59 6.91 8.58
CA PRO A 98 0.35 6.77 7.83
C PRO A 98 -0.84 6.60 8.77
N VAL A 99 -1.98 7.21 8.42
CA VAL A 99 -3.26 7.02 9.10
C VAL A 99 -4.30 6.69 8.04
N VAL A 100 -4.80 5.45 8.06
CA VAL A 100 -5.87 5.01 7.17
C VAL A 100 -7.21 5.40 7.79
N LEU A 101 -8.03 6.10 7.04
CA LEU A 101 -9.33 6.62 7.47
C LEU A 101 -10.43 5.85 6.74
N VAL A 102 -11.27 5.12 7.46
CA VAL A 102 -12.51 4.54 6.94
C VAL A 102 -13.64 5.47 7.34
N ALA A 103 -14.28 6.08 6.34
CA ALA A 103 -15.29 7.10 6.54
C ALA A 103 -16.63 6.68 5.92
N GLY A 104 -17.72 7.04 6.60
CA GLY A 104 -19.08 6.89 6.11
C GLY A 104 -19.89 8.15 6.42
N CYS A 105 -20.50 8.77 5.40
CA CYS A 105 -21.37 9.94 5.57
C CYS A 105 -22.46 10.00 4.50
N ASN A 106 -23.60 10.63 4.81
CA ASN A 106 -24.72 10.77 3.87
C ASN A 106 -24.57 12.00 2.95
N GLN A 107 -23.64 12.90 3.28
CA GLN A 107 -23.31 14.08 2.52
C GLN A 107 -21.79 14.21 2.51
N ALA A 108 -21.23 14.76 1.43
CA ALA A 108 -19.79 15.00 1.35
C ALA A 108 -19.35 15.88 2.54
N ALA A 109 -18.22 15.51 3.14
CA ALA A 109 -17.65 16.19 4.28
C ALA A 109 -16.19 16.56 3.99
N SER A 110 -15.62 17.43 4.82
CA SER A 110 -14.24 17.89 4.69
C SER A 110 -13.56 17.85 6.04
N LEU A 111 -12.47 17.08 6.16
CA LEU A 111 -11.69 17.01 7.39
C LEU A 111 -10.56 18.04 7.37
N PRO A 112 -10.21 18.64 8.52
CA PRO A 112 -9.08 19.55 8.60
C PRO A 112 -7.76 18.81 8.32
N ALA A 113 -6.98 19.29 7.35
CA ALA A 113 -5.67 18.70 7.06
C ALA A 113 -4.55 19.28 7.94
N ALA A 114 -4.77 20.42 8.60
CA ALA A 114 -3.84 20.94 9.60
C ALA A 114 -3.56 19.87 10.66
N LEU A 115 -2.31 19.79 11.14
CA LEU A 115 -1.86 18.88 12.19
C LEU A 115 -1.44 19.70 13.42
N ASP A 116 -1.99 19.35 14.58
CA ASP A 116 -1.45 19.81 15.85
C ASP A 116 -0.22 18.94 16.18
N ALA A 117 0.94 19.39 15.68
CA ALA A 117 2.21 18.71 15.85
C ALA A 117 2.59 18.55 17.34
N ALA A 118 2.22 19.52 18.18
CA ALA A 118 2.50 19.48 19.61
C ALA A 118 1.65 18.40 20.31
N ALA A 119 0.35 18.31 19.98
CA ALA A 119 -0.52 17.26 20.52
C ALA A 119 -0.11 15.86 20.05
N LEU A 120 0.25 15.70 18.76
CA LEU A 120 0.77 14.42 18.26
C LEU A 120 2.06 14.02 18.99
N HIS A 121 2.99 14.96 19.15
CA HIS A 121 4.23 14.73 19.87
C HIS A 121 3.97 14.32 21.32
N ALA A 122 3.08 15.02 22.03
CA ALA A 122 2.69 14.68 23.40
C ALA A 122 2.12 13.25 23.48
N LYS A 123 1.26 12.85 22.54
CA LYS A 123 0.72 11.48 22.50
C LYS A 123 1.77 10.41 22.23
N LEU A 124 2.73 10.66 21.35
CA LEU A 124 3.82 9.70 21.10
C LEU A 124 4.76 9.57 22.31
N ALA A 125 4.92 10.63 23.12
CA ALA A 125 5.77 10.63 24.31
C ALA A 125 5.23 9.75 25.45
N GLU A 126 3.91 9.53 25.50
CA GLU A 126 3.23 8.77 26.55
C GLU A 126 3.66 7.29 26.57
N PHE A 127 4.09 6.73 25.44
CA PHE A 127 4.34 5.30 25.29
C PHE A 127 5.82 5.02 25.01
N GLU A 128 6.36 4.00 25.68
CA GLU A 128 7.77 3.61 25.52
C GLU A 128 8.15 3.28 24.05
N PRO A 129 7.36 2.50 23.28
CA PRO A 129 7.72 2.13 21.92
C PRO A 129 7.78 3.29 20.92
N THR A 130 7.24 4.47 21.27
CA THR A 130 7.17 5.65 20.40
C THR A 130 7.89 6.86 20.98
N ARG A 131 8.43 6.76 22.21
CA ARG A 131 9.04 7.90 22.90
C ARG A 131 10.25 8.46 22.16
N HIS A 132 11.01 7.62 21.47
CA HIS A 132 12.15 8.04 20.64
C HIS A 132 11.72 8.87 19.43
N LEU A 133 10.46 8.83 19.02
CA LEU A 133 9.93 9.67 17.94
C LEU A 133 9.72 11.13 18.36
N THR A 134 9.81 11.44 19.65
CA THR A 134 9.69 12.83 20.16
C THR A 134 10.77 13.76 19.59
N GLN A 135 11.95 13.26 19.24
CA GLN A 135 12.97 14.09 18.58
C GLN A 135 12.59 14.53 17.14
N THR A 136 11.54 13.94 16.58
CA THR A 136 11.03 14.25 15.23
C THR A 136 10.34 15.60 15.23
N VAL A 137 10.68 16.44 14.27
CA VAL A 137 9.94 17.65 13.96
C VAL A 137 8.85 17.32 12.95
N TRP A 138 7.60 17.30 13.41
CA TRP A 138 6.44 17.03 12.57
C TRP A 138 6.00 18.27 11.81
N LEU A 139 5.65 18.09 10.54
CA LEU A 139 5.07 19.16 9.74
C LEU A 139 3.68 19.55 10.28
N PRO A 140 3.27 20.82 10.14
CA PRO A 140 2.00 21.32 10.68
C PRO A 140 0.78 20.92 9.83
N ALA A 141 0.94 20.07 8.83
CA ALA A 141 -0.13 19.60 7.95
C ALA A 141 0.07 18.13 7.59
N LEU A 142 -1.05 17.43 7.46
CA LEU A 142 -1.13 16.09 6.90
C LEU A 142 -1.05 16.16 5.38
N LEU A 143 -0.34 15.20 4.80
CA LEU A 143 -0.30 15.01 3.35
C LEU A 143 -1.30 13.93 2.94
N ALA A 144 -2.12 14.19 1.94
CA ALA A 144 -2.92 13.15 1.31
C ALA A 144 -2.02 12.22 0.45
N ALA A 145 -2.53 11.04 0.11
CA ALA A 145 -1.83 10.06 -0.73
C ALA A 145 -1.31 10.65 -2.05
N GLU A 146 -2.10 11.48 -2.72
CA GLU A 146 -1.70 12.15 -3.96
C GLU A 146 -0.55 13.15 -3.75
N GLN A 147 -0.52 13.83 -2.61
CA GLN A 147 0.48 14.85 -2.34
C GLN A 147 1.83 14.22 -2.03
N ILE A 148 1.85 13.22 -1.14
CA ILE A 148 3.10 12.56 -0.75
C ILE A 148 3.71 11.76 -1.92
N SER A 149 2.88 11.20 -2.81
CA SER A 149 3.35 10.44 -3.99
C SER A 149 3.93 11.32 -5.10
N ARG A 150 3.65 12.63 -5.10
CA ARG A 150 4.28 13.59 -6.02
C ARG A 150 5.71 13.96 -5.62
N ILE A 151 6.12 13.64 -4.39
CA ILE A 151 7.48 13.91 -3.93
C ILE A 151 8.43 12.91 -4.59
N LYS A 152 9.35 13.43 -5.39
CA LYS A 152 10.29 12.63 -6.17
C LYS A 152 11.49 12.17 -5.34
N LEU A 153 12.14 11.11 -5.80
CA LEU A 153 13.29 10.52 -5.12
C LEU A 153 14.44 11.52 -4.90
N GLU A 154 14.73 12.35 -5.90
CA GLU A 154 15.75 13.40 -5.80
C GLU A 154 15.42 14.47 -4.75
N GLN A 155 14.13 14.73 -4.51
CA GLN A 155 13.70 15.69 -3.49
C GLN A 155 13.91 15.12 -2.09
N TRP A 156 13.55 13.85 -1.87
CA TRP A 156 13.87 13.15 -0.62
C TRP A 156 15.38 13.10 -0.38
N PHE A 157 16.16 12.78 -1.41
CA PHE A 157 17.61 12.70 -1.32
C PHE A 157 18.24 14.07 -1.02
N ALA A 158 17.74 15.15 -1.61
CA ALA A 158 18.19 16.51 -1.28
C ALA A 158 17.79 16.92 0.14
N ALA A 159 16.57 16.58 0.57
CA ALA A 159 16.03 16.93 1.87
C ALA A 159 16.75 16.24 3.04
N LYS A 160 17.41 15.09 2.80
CA LYS A 160 18.18 14.40 3.84
C LYS A 160 19.57 15.00 4.09
N GLN A 161 20.11 15.79 3.16
CA GLN A 161 21.54 16.17 3.18
C GLN A 161 21.96 17.02 4.38
N SER A 162 21.03 17.77 4.96
CA SER A 162 21.27 18.56 6.17
C SER A 162 19.96 18.96 6.83
N ARG A 163 20.01 19.37 8.10
CA ARG A 163 18.85 19.94 8.79
C ARG A 163 18.26 21.16 8.06
N ALA A 164 19.12 22.04 7.54
CA ALA A 164 18.68 23.22 6.77
C ALA A 164 17.95 22.83 5.47
N ALA A 165 18.47 21.83 4.76
CA ALA A 165 17.79 21.28 3.57
C ALA A 165 16.45 20.65 3.94
N ALA A 166 16.38 19.97 5.09
CA ALA A 166 15.14 19.38 5.58
C ALA A 166 14.08 20.44 5.91
N GLU A 167 14.48 21.51 6.61
CA GLU A 167 13.62 22.66 6.95
C GLU A 167 13.11 23.37 5.70
N GLN A 168 13.98 23.60 4.70
CA GLN A 168 13.59 24.19 3.43
C GLN A 168 12.59 23.30 2.67
N PHE A 169 12.83 21.99 2.64
CA PHE A 169 11.93 21.04 2.01
C PHE A 169 10.57 20.98 2.73
N ALA A 170 10.57 20.97 4.06
CA ALA A 170 9.37 20.99 4.90
C ALA A 170 8.52 22.25 4.64
N ALA A 171 9.14 23.42 4.54
CA ALA A 171 8.45 24.68 4.25
C ALA A 171 7.79 24.70 2.86
N ALA A 172 8.34 23.95 1.90
CA ALA A 172 7.74 23.80 0.56
C ALA A 172 6.56 22.83 0.52
N GLN A 173 6.37 22.00 1.57
CA GLN A 173 5.23 21.09 1.67
C GLN A 173 3.99 21.83 2.19
N THR A 174 3.36 22.62 1.31
CA THR A 174 2.04 23.18 1.57
C THR A 174 1.02 22.06 1.37
N GLY A 175 0.68 21.34 2.44
CA GLY A 175 -0.37 20.33 2.42
C GLY A 175 -1.71 20.89 1.93
N ALA A 176 -2.67 20.01 1.64
CA ALA A 176 -4.02 20.47 1.34
C ALA A 176 -4.54 21.20 2.58
N THR A 177 -5.46 22.15 2.42
CA THR A 177 -6.15 22.74 3.58
C THR A 177 -7.11 21.75 4.22
N GLU A 178 -7.60 20.80 3.42
CA GLU A 178 -8.72 19.94 3.72
C GLU A 178 -8.57 18.55 3.07
N ILE A 179 -9.15 17.53 3.70
CA ILE A 179 -9.24 16.16 3.19
C ILE A 179 -10.70 15.89 2.82
N ALA A 180 -10.96 15.76 1.52
CA ALA A 180 -12.30 15.54 1.01
C ALA A 180 -12.81 14.12 1.29
N ILE A 181 -13.99 14.01 1.92
CA ILE A 181 -14.69 12.76 2.17
C ILE A 181 -15.96 12.75 1.30
N PRO A 182 -16.02 11.91 0.26
CA PRO A 182 -17.23 11.81 -0.57
C PRO A 182 -18.39 11.20 0.22
N SER A 183 -19.61 11.51 -0.22
CA SER A 183 -20.82 10.83 0.28
C SER A 183 -20.75 9.32 0.05
N GLY A 184 -21.32 8.55 0.97
CA GLY A 184 -21.23 7.10 1.01
C GLY A 184 -20.10 6.63 1.90
N GLN A 185 -19.56 5.45 1.60
CA GLN A 185 -18.42 4.88 2.31
C GLN A 185 -17.15 5.01 1.48
N SER A 186 -16.06 5.41 2.11
CA SER A 186 -14.78 5.61 1.45
C SER A 186 -13.60 5.33 2.39
N VAL A 187 -12.47 4.95 1.80
CA VAL A 187 -11.24 4.67 2.55
C VAL A 187 -10.10 5.51 2.00
N HIS A 188 -9.50 6.30 2.88
CA HIS A 188 -8.46 7.27 2.59
C HIS A 188 -7.20 6.95 3.37
N VAL A 189 -6.06 7.51 2.96
CA VAL A 189 -4.84 7.51 3.76
C VAL A 189 -4.23 8.90 3.75
N VAL A 190 -3.83 9.34 4.94
CA VAL A 190 -3.13 10.59 5.17
C VAL A 190 -1.84 10.31 5.93
N TYR A 191 -0.87 11.22 5.81
CA TYR A 191 0.47 11.02 6.34
C TYR A 191 0.86 12.22 7.20
N ALA A 192 1.15 11.97 8.47
CA ALA A 192 1.94 12.92 9.26
C ALA A 192 3.41 12.72 8.86
N LEU A 193 4.01 13.75 8.27
CA LEU A 193 5.41 13.73 7.82
C LEU A 193 6.29 14.42 8.85
N GLY A 194 7.47 13.87 9.11
CA GLY A 194 8.44 14.46 10.04
C GLY A 194 9.89 14.24 9.61
N TYR A 195 10.75 15.12 10.08
CA TYR A 195 12.20 15.06 9.88
C TYR A 195 12.92 15.06 11.24
N ASN A 196 14.24 14.85 11.22
CA ASN A 196 15.05 14.56 12.41
C ASN A 196 14.64 13.23 13.05
N ALA A 197 14.19 12.30 12.21
CA ALA A 197 13.73 10.98 12.62
C ALA A 197 14.89 10.10 13.13
N PRO A 198 14.65 9.20 14.10
CA PRO A 198 15.58 8.11 14.40
C PRO A 198 15.74 7.17 13.19
N GLU A 199 16.87 6.46 13.12
CA GLU A 199 17.17 5.50 12.03
C GLU A 199 16.11 4.39 11.92
N ALA A 200 15.61 3.91 13.06
CA ALA A 200 14.53 2.94 13.14
C ALA A 200 13.30 3.58 13.80
N PRO A 201 12.24 3.90 13.04
CA PRO A 201 11.03 4.51 13.60
C PRO A 201 10.25 3.55 14.52
N GLY A 202 10.46 2.24 14.40
CA GLY A 202 9.88 1.24 15.31
C GLY A 202 8.41 0.94 15.02
N LYS A 203 7.76 0.23 15.94
CA LYS A 203 6.32 -0.09 15.87
C LYS A 203 5.55 0.75 16.88
N LEU A 204 4.28 1.05 16.59
CA LEU A 204 3.41 1.74 17.54
C LEU A 204 3.18 0.90 18.81
N GLY A 205 3.03 -0.42 18.65
CA GLY A 205 2.78 -1.32 19.79
C GLY A 205 1.60 -0.84 20.65
N GLN A 206 1.84 -0.66 21.94
CA GLN A 206 0.83 -0.18 22.89
C GLN A 206 0.30 1.24 22.59
N ALA A 207 0.99 2.04 21.77
CA ALA A 207 0.54 3.37 21.35
C ALA A 207 -0.56 3.33 20.29
N ALA A 208 -0.80 2.17 19.64
CA ALA A 208 -1.71 2.08 18.50
C ALA A 208 -3.16 2.47 18.86
N LEU A 209 -3.77 1.84 19.88
CA LEU A 209 -5.15 2.12 20.29
C LEU A 209 -5.33 3.58 20.78
N PRO A 210 -4.46 4.14 21.64
CA PRO A 210 -4.54 5.55 22.02
C PRO A 210 -4.40 6.52 20.85
N LEU A 211 -3.52 6.22 19.88
CA LEU A 211 -3.42 7.03 18.66
C LEU A 211 -4.67 6.93 17.79
N MET A 212 -5.31 5.75 17.70
CA MET A 212 -6.60 5.61 17.01
C MET A 212 -7.64 6.56 17.61
N GLN A 213 -7.74 6.62 18.94
CA GLN A 213 -8.66 7.52 19.64
C GLN A 213 -8.33 9.00 19.37
N TYR A 214 -7.05 9.37 19.47
CA TYR A 214 -6.59 10.73 19.14
C TYR A 214 -7.04 11.17 17.73
N TRP A 215 -6.85 10.30 16.73
CA TRP A 215 -7.26 10.62 15.35
C TRP A 215 -8.78 10.65 15.18
N GLN A 216 -9.51 9.75 15.83
CA GLN A 216 -10.98 9.74 15.80
C GLN A 216 -11.57 11.02 16.41
N GLU A 217 -11.07 11.45 17.56
CA GLU A 217 -11.50 12.70 18.23
C GLU A 217 -11.16 13.92 17.38
N ARG A 218 -9.94 13.96 16.82
CA ARG A 218 -9.50 15.06 15.96
C ARG A 218 -10.41 15.28 14.75
N PHE A 219 -10.87 14.19 14.14
CA PHE A 219 -11.66 14.22 12.92
C PHE A 219 -13.16 14.08 13.16
N ALA A 220 -13.61 14.13 14.41
CA ALA A 220 -15.02 14.02 14.75
C ALA A 220 -15.82 15.18 14.13
N LEU A 221 -16.78 14.84 13.27
CA LEU A 221 -17.70 15.79 12.66
C LEU A 221 -19.15 15.26 12.74
N PRO A 222 -20.16 16.13 12.89
CA PRO A 222 -21.56 15.72 12.85
C PRO A 222 -21.91 15.00 11.54
N GLY A 223 -22.57 13.85 11.63
CA GLY A 223 -23.00 13.07 10.46
C GLY A 223 -21.89 12.27 9.76
N LEU A 224 -20.68 12.26 10.32
CA LEU A 224 -19.56 11.43 9.86
C LEU A 224 -19.33 10.27 10.85
N THR A 225 -19.41 9.04 10.33
CA THR A 225 -18.86 7.87 11.01
C THR A 225 -17.44 7.68 10.53
N LEU A 226 -16.47 7.73 11.44
CA LEU A 226 -15.05 7.61 11.11
C LEU A 226 -14.36 6.58 11.99
N PHE A 227 -13.57 5.72 11.35
CA PHE A 227 -12.57 4.88 11.99
C PHE A 227 -11.19 5.26 11.47
N ALA A 228 -10.28 5.61 12.38
CA ALA A 228 -8.88 5.89 12.06
C ALA A 228 -7.99 4.73 12.50
N ASN A 229 -7.09 4.31 11.61
CA ASN A 229 -6.12 3.24 11.81
C ASN A 229 -4.69 3.78 11.54
N PRO A 230 -3.97 4.24 12.57
CA PRO A 230 -2.58 4.64 12.43
C PRO A 230 -1.71 3.38 12.20
N LEU A 231 -0.86 3.43 11.18
CA LEU A 231 0.10 2.37 10.88
C LEU A 231 1.43 2.67 11.56
N ASP A 232 2.30 1.66 11.62
CA ASP A 232 3.66 1.87 12.09
C ASP A 232 4.38 2.98 11.29
N PRO A 233 5.07 3.92 11.96
CA PRO A 233 5.85 4.92 11.27
C PRO A 233 6.99 4.26 10.51
N ALA A 234 7.28 4.76 9.32
CA ALA A 234 8.31 4.20 8.45
C ALA A 234 9.05 5.32 7.72
N ALA A 235 10.19 4.99 7.12
CA ALA A 235 10.81 5.88 6.15
C ALA A 235 9.84 6.13 4.96
N PRO A 236 9.99 7.25 4.23
CA PRO A 236 8.91 7.77 3.41
C PRO A 236 8.39 6.81 2.34
N LEU A 237 9.25 6.09 1.61
CA LEU A 237 8.78 5.20 0.55
C LEU A 237 8.06 3.98 1.13
N GLU A 238 8.57 3.42 2.22
CA GLU A 238 7.90 2.32 2.93
C GLU A 238 6.57 2.74 3.53
N ALA A 239 6.49 3.95 4.12
CA ALA A 239 5.23 4.50 4.62
C ALA A 239 4.20 4.66 3.51
N ILE A 240 4.59 5.21 2.34
CA ILE A 240 3.72 5.34 1.17
C ILE A 240 3.20 3.96 0.74
N ARG A 241 4.10 2.97 0.61
CA ARG A 241 3.73 1.60 0.25
C ARG A 241 2.74 1.01 1.25
N ASN A 242 3.07 1.02 2.54
CA ASN A 242 2.28 0.41 3.60
C ASN A 242 0.90 1.09 3.71
N GLY A 243 0.86 2.42 3.61
CA GLY A 243 -0.37 3.21 3.62
C GLY A 243 -1.27 2.91 2.43
N SER A 244 -0.72 2.89 1.21
CA SER A 244 -1.47 2.59 -0.01
C SER A 244 -2.04 1.18 0.00
N HIS A 245 -1.21 0.18 0.34
CA HIS A 245 -1.63 -1.21 0.44
C HIS A 245 -2.73 -1.40 1.49
N THR A 246 -2.55 -0.86 2.71
CA THR A 246 -3.55 -1.00 3.77
C THR A 246 -4.85 -0.27 3.45
N ARG A 247 -4.78 0.89 2.78
CA ARG A 247 -5.96 1.60 2.29
C ARG A 247 -6.75 0.74 1.30
N GLN A 248 -6.09 0.11 0.34
CA GLN A 248 -6.77 -0.81 -0.60
C GLN A 248 -7.36 -2.02 0.12
N ARG A 249 -6.64 -2.58 1.10
CA ARG A 249 -7.12 -3.70 1.92
C ARG A 249 -8.42 -3.36 2.62
N MET A 250 -8.41 -2.27 3.39
CA MET A 250 -9.59 -1.84 4.13
C MET A 250 -10.74 -1.43 3.19
N ALA A 251 -10.44 -0.90 2.00
CA ALA A 251 -11.46 -0.64 0.99
C ALA A 251 -12.13 -1.93 0.48
N LEU A 252 -11.34 -2.99 0.24
CA LEU A 252 -11.87 -4.32 -0.09
C LEU A 252 -12.68 -4.90 1.06
N ASP A 253 -12.20 -4.79 2.30
CA ASP A 253 -12.90 -5.31 3.50
C ASP A 253 -14.29 -4.67 3.63
N VAL A 254 -14.36 -3.34 3.56
CA VAL A 254 -15.62 -2.57 3.62
C VAL A 254 -16.54 -2.92 2.46
N PHE A 255 -15.99 -2.97 1.24
CA PHE A 255 -16.78 -3.32 0.05
C PHE A 255 -17.36 -4.73 0.15
N ALA A 256 -16.53 -5.72 0.48
CA ALA A 256 -16.91 -7.11 0.57
C ALA A 256 -17.98 -7.33 1.64
N ALA A 257 -17.83 -6.73 2.82
CA ALA A 257 -18.83 -6.82 3.89
C ALA A 257 -20.21 -6.32 3.43
N ASN A 258 -20.26 -5.19 2.72
CA ASN A 258 -21.52 -4.68 2.15
C ASN A 258 -22.06 -5.57 1.04
N ALA A 259 -21.21 -6.03 0.13
CA ALA A 259 -21.60 -6.86 -0.99
C ALA A 259 -22.18 -8.20 -0.51
N ILE A 260 -21.49 -8.86 0.44
CA ILE A 260 -21.95 -10.10 1.10
C ILE A 260 -23.28 -9.87 1.79
N ARG A 261 -23.43 -8.79 2.56
CA ARG A 261 -24.70 -8.45 3.21
C ARG A 261 -25.83 -8.26 2.20
N ALA A 262 -25.57 -7.52 1.12
CA ALA A 262 -26.57 -7.23 0.09
C ALA A 262 -27.04 -8.52 -0.62
N VAL A 263 -26.12 -9.43 -0.95
CA VAL A 263 -26.48 -10.74 -1.51
C VAL A 263 -27.29 -11.56 -0.51
N ARG A 264 -26.87 -11.59 0.77
CA ARG A 264 -27.55 -12.36 1.84
C ARG A 264 -28.99 -11.93 2.11
N LEU A 265 -29.37 -10.70 1.77
CA LEU A 265 -30.76 -10.24 1.87
C LEU A 265 -31.70 -10.95 0.88
N GLN A 266 -31.17 -11.50 -0.20
CA GLN A 266 -31.98 -12.05 -1.30
C GLN A 266 -31.66 -13.52 -1.59
N SER A 267 -30.44 -13.98 -1.29
CA SER A 267 -29.99 -15.37 -1.44
C SER A 267 -29.31 -15.85 -0.16
N PRO A 268 -29.57 -17.09 0.30
CA PRO A 268 -28.90 -17.63 1.48
C PRO A 268 -27.39 -17.86 1.25
N ARG A 269 -26.94 -17.97 0.00
CA ARG A 269 -25.56 -18.32 -0.37
C ARG A 269 -24.93 -17.23 -1.23
N VAL A 270 -23.75 -16.78 -0.81
CA VAL A 270 -22.91 -15.83 -1.54
C VAL A 270 -21.87 -16.60 -2.33
N GLY A 271 -21.77 -16.30 -3.62
CA GLY A 271 -20.72 -16.77 -4.50
C GLY A 271 -19.74 -15.65 -4.82
N VAL A 272 -18.44 -15.95 -4.83
CA VAL A 272 -17.38 -14.99 -5.14
C VAL A 272 -16.46 -15.53 -6.22
N ALA A 273 -16.28 -14.77 -7.29
CA ALA A 273 -15.28 -15.02 -8.32
C ALA A 273 -14.13 -14.01 -8.19
N VAL A 274 -12.89 -14.46 -8.35
CA VAL A 274 -11.70 -13.61 -8.33
C VAL A 274 -10.85 -13.90 -9.55
N ALA A 275 -10.40 -12.85 -10.22
CA ALA A 275 -9.59 -12.98 -11.42
C ALA A 275 -8.47 -11.94 -11.45
N ALA A 276 -7.35 -12.32 -12.05
CA ALA A 276 -6.38 -11.35 -12.55
C ALA A 276 -6.90 -10.76 -13.87
N GLN A 277 -6.70 -9.47 -14.08
CA GLN A 277 -7.10 -8.75 -15.29
C GLN A 277 -5.92 -7.93 -15.82
N GLU A 278 -5.69 -7.98 -17.14
CA GLU A 278 -4.66 -7.20 -17.82
C GLU A 278 -4.70 -5.72 -17.38
N GLY A 279 -3.51 -5.09 -17.32
CA GLY A 279 -3.34 -3.77 -16.73
C GLY A 279 -3.02 -3.79 -15.24
N GLY A 280 -2.69 -4.96 -14.68
CA GLY A 280 -2.22 -5.07 -13.30
C GLY A 280 -3.32 -5.03 -12.25
N GLN A 281 -4.50 -5.59 -12.53
CA GLN A 281 -5.64 -5.57 -11.61
C GLN A 281 -6.01 -6.95 -11.08
N ILE A 282 -6.42 -7.02 -9.82
CA ILE A 282 -7.18 -8.15 -9.29
C ILE A 282 -8.63 -7.70 -9.11
N VAL A 283 -9.56 -8.49 -9.65
CA VAL A 283 -10.98 -8.16 -9.69
C VAL A 283 -11.76 -9.18 -8.88
N PHE A 284 -12.60 -8.70 -7.97
CA PHE A 284 -13.42 -9.51 -7.06
C PHE A 284 -14.90 -9.28 -7.38
N SER A 285 -15.64 -10.33 -7.72
CA SER A 285 -17.06 -10.28 -8.07
C SER A 285 -17.88 -11.04 -7.02
N PHE A 286 -18.83 -10.35 -6.41
CA PHE A 286 -19.73 -10.87 -5.38
C PHE A 286 -21.13 -10.99 -5.97
N SER A 287 -21.71 -12.19 -5.92
CA SER A 287 -23.00 -12.51 -6.53
C SER A 287 -23.70 -13.64 -5.76
N ALA A 288 -24.92 -14.01 -6.17
CA ALA A 288 -25.55 -15.24 -5.68
C ALA A 288 -24.90 -16.46 -6.34
N THR A 289 -25.00 -17.62 -5.69
CA THR A 289 -24.51 -18.89 -6.27
C THR A 289 -25.40 -19.46 -7.37
N ASP A 290 -26.57 -18.86 -7.59
CA ASP A 290 -27.56 -19.28 -8.58
C ASP A 290 -28.08 -18.05 -9.34
N HIS A 291 -28.16 -18.16 -10.67
CA HIS A 291 -28.66 -17.12 -11.57
C HIS A 291 -30.13 -16.75 -11.32
N SER A 292 -30.91 -17.64 -10.69
CA SER A 292 -32.35 -17.43 -10.44
C SER A 292 -32.68 -16.19 -9.61
N TYR A 293 -31.70 -15.66 -8.85
CA TYR A 293 -31.89 -14.49 -7.98
C TYR A 293 -31.74 -13.14 -8.70
N GLY A 294 -31.34 -13.10 -9.98
CA GLY A 294 -31.33 -11.88 -10.81
C GLY A 294 -30.49 -10.70 -10.27
N LEU A 295 -29.60 -10.96 -9.31
CA LEU A 295 -28.77 -9.96 -8.65
C LEU A 295 -27.65 -9.48 -9.57
N VAL A 296 -27.52 -8.17 -9.73
CA VAL A 296 -26.37 -7.57 -10.40
C VAL A 296 -25.12 -7.84 -9.56
N PRO A 297 -24.07 -8.47 -10.11
CA PRO A 297 -22.83 -8.71 -9.39
C PRO A 297 -22.19 -7.39 -8.95
N GLN A 298 -21.70 -7.36 -7.71
CA GLN A 298 -20.94 -6.24 -7.19
C GLN A 298 -19.46 -6.52 -7.39
N THR A 299 -18.74 -5.60 -8.03
CA THR A 299 -17.34 -5.80 -8.37
C THR A 299 -16.41 -4.79 -7.69
N PHE A 300 -15.36 -5.29 -7.04
CA PHE A 300 -14.24 -4.48 -6.56
C PHE A 300 -13.01 -4.69 -7.44
N ARG A 301 -12.25 -3.63 -7.70
CA ARG A 301 -11.01 -3.67 -8.47
C ARG A 301 -9.85 -3.19 -7.60
N TRP A 302 -8.88 -4.08 -7.41
CA TRP A 302 -7.61 -3.77 -6.76
C TRP A 302 -6.56 -3.49 -7.83
N GLN A 303 -6.06 -2.25 -7.88
CA GLN A 303 -4.94 -1.92 -8.73
C GLN A 303 -3.64 -2.27 -8.01
N LEU A 304 -2.90 -3.24 -8.54
CA LEU A 304 -1.64 -3.67 -7.94
C LEU A 304 -0.58 -2.60 -8.14
N ALA A 305 0.04 -2.18 -7.04
CA ALA A 305 1.29 -1.44 -7.11
C ALA A 305 2.42 -2.39 -7.56
N PRO A 306 3.51 -1.88 -8.17
CA PRO A 306 4.66 -2.71 -8.53
C PRO A 306 5.33 -3.43 -7.34
N THR A 307 5.11 -2.93 -6.12
CA THR A 307 5.63 -3.52 -4.88
C THR A 307 4.65 -4.47 -4.19
N ASP A 308 3.41 -4.59 -4.68
CA ASP A 308 2.42 -5.49 -4.11
C ASP A 308 2.75 -6.96 -4.40
N SER A 309 2.32 -7.83 -3.50
CA SER A 309 2.41 -9.28 -3.65
C SER A 309 1.02 -9.82 -3.94
N VAL A 310 0.83 -10.44 -5.11
CA VAL A 310 -0.44 -11.08 -5.50
C VAL A 310 -0.88 -12.07 -4.43
N ASP A 311 0.04 -12.92 -3.96
CA ASP A 311 -0.26 -13.94 -2.95
C ASP A 311 -0.74 -13.33 -1.63
N THR A 312 -0.14 -12.21 -1.22
CA THR A 312 -0.55 -11.53 0.02
C THR A 312 -1.93 -10.91 -0.12
N VAL A 313 -2.25 -10.31 -1.27
CA VAL A 313 -3.59 -9.76 -1.54
C VAL A 313 -4.62 -10.88 -1.54
N VAL A 314 -4.35 -11.99 -2.23
CA VAL A 314 -5.24 -13.16 -2.27
C VAL A 314 -5.41 -13.78 -0.89
N GLN A 315 -4.35 -13.98 -0.12
CA GLN A 315 -4.44 -14.57 1.21
C GLN A 315 -5.29 -13.70 2.15
N ASN A 316 -5.04 -12.38 2.21
CA ASN A 316 -5.85 -11.47 3.01
C ASN A 316 -7.34 -11.53 2.63
N PHE A 317 -7.63 -11.63 1.33
CA PHE A 317 -9.00 -11.78 0.85
C PHE A 317 -9.61 -13.12 1.28
N LEU A 318 -8.87 -14.23 1.21
CA LEU A 318 -9.35 -15.54 1.65
C LEU A 318 -9.62 -15.58 3.16
N ASP A 319 -8.75 -14.95 3.96
CA ASP A 319 -8.94 -14.81 5.39
C ASP A 319 -10.25 -14.05 5.69
N LEU A 320 -10.49 -12.95 4.98
CA LEU A 320 -11.75 -12.21 5.07
C LEU A 320 -12.98 -13.06 4.68
N MET A 321 -12.89 -13.85 3.60
CA MET A 321 -13.99 -14.73 3.20
C MET A 321 -14.28 -15.81 4.25
N ALA A 322 -13.25 -16.36 4.87
CA ALA A 322 -13.39 -17.31 5.97
C ALA A 322 -14.07 -16.66 7.20
N GLU A 323 -13.64 -15.46 7.60
CA GLU A 323 -14.28 -14.68 8.67
C GLU A 323 -15.75 -14.37 8.36
N CYS A 324 -16.06 -14.08 7.11
CA CYS A 324 -17.42 -13.81 6.66
C CYS A 324 -18.27 -15.07 6.43
N GLN A 325 -17.70 -16.27 6.57
CA GLN A 325 -18.35 -17.56 6.27
C GLN A 325 -18.84 -17.67 4.82
N VAL A 326 -17.96 -17.35 3.87
CA VAL A 326 -18.19 -17.51 2.43
C VAL A 326 -17.35 -18.66 1.91
N GLU A 327 -18.00 -19.76 1.52
CA GLU A 327 -17.32 -20.99 1.07
C GLU A 327 -17.29 -21.15 -0.46
N HIS A 328 -18.20 -20.47 -1.16
CA HIS A 328 -18.33 -20.53 -2.61
C HIS A 328 -17.39 -19.52 -3.26
N ILE A 329 -16.12 -19.87 -3.34
CA ILE A 329 -15.06 -19.04 -3.92
C ILE A 329 -14.52 -19.71 -5.18
N ARG A 330 -14.31 -18.92 -6.24
CA ARG A 330 -13.70 -19.37 -7.49
C ARG A 330 -12.56 -18.44 -7.87
N LEU A 331 -11.32 -18.92 -7.79
CA LEU A 331 -10.16 -18.23 -8.34
C LEU A 331 -9.96 -18.67 -9.79
N LEU A 332 -9.97 -17.72 -10.74
CA LEU A 332 -9.74 -17.99 -12.16
C LEU A 332 -8.25 -18.16 -12.45
N ARG A 333 -7.90 -19.12 -13.32
CA ARG A 333 -6.49 -19.38 -13.67
C ARG A 333 -5.96 -18.44 -14.75
N ASP A 334 -6.83 -18.03 -15.65
CA ASP A 334 -6.46 -17.24 -16.82
C ASP A 334 -6.60 -15.74 -16.50
N ILE A 335 -5.70 -14.92 -17.07
CA ILE A 335 -5.79 -13.46 -16.99
C ILE A 335 -6.92 -13.02 -17.91
N LEU A 336 -7.86 -12.23 -17.39
CA LEU A 336 -8.92 -11.64 -18.19
C LEU A 336 -8.37 -10.47 -19.03
N PRO A 337 -8.87 -10.29 -20.27
CA PRO A 337 -8.51 -9.13 -21.09
C PRO A 337 -8.80 -7.81 -20.40
N GLU A 338 -8.08 -6.75 -20.81
CA GLU A 338 -8.30 -5.41 -20.30
C GLU A 338 -9.77 -4.98 -20.51
N ASN A 339 -10.40 -4.43 -19.46
CA ASN A 339 -11.81 -4.01 -19.45
C ASN A 339 -12.86 -5.12 -19.70
N ALA A 340 -12.47 -6.40 -19.76
CA ALA A 340 -13.41 -7.50 -19.82
C ALA A 340 -14.39 -7.45 -18.64
N ALA A 341 -15.65 -7.79 -18.90
CA ALA A 341 -16.66 -7.94 -17.87
C ALA A 341 -16.26 -9.07 -16.92
N MET A 342 -16.33 -8.80 -15.62
CA MET A 342 -16.02 -9.80 -14.62
C MET A 342 -17.19 -10.79 -14.53
N PRO A 343 -16.97 -12.11 -14.68
CA PRO A 343 -18.04 -13.10 -14.54
C PRO A 343 -18.63 -13.07 -13.13
N ASP A 344 -19.92 -13.37 -13.05
CA ASP A 344 -20.55 -13.74 -11.78
C ASP A 344 -20.11 -15.14 -11.33
N TYR A 345 -20.50 -15.55 -10.13
CA TYR A 345 -20.03 -16.82 -9.59
C TYR A 345 -20.43 -18.03 -10.45
N PRO A 346 -21.69 -18.18 -10.89
CA PRO A 346 -22.02 -19.34 -11.71
C PRO A 346 -21.36 -19.31 -13.10
N GLN A 347 -21.19 -18.14 -13.75
CA GLN A 347 -20.38 -18.02 -14.98
C GLN A 347 -18.93 -18.44 -14.73
N ALA A 348 -18.36 -18.06 -13.59
CA ALA A 348 -16.98 -18.41 -13.24
C ALA A 348 -16.78 -19.93 -13.01
N LEU A 349 -17.85 -20.70 -12.77
CA LEU A 349 -17.77 -22.17 -12.70
C LEU A 349 -17.54 -22.81 -14.07
N GLU A 350 -17.96 -22.15 -15.16
CA GLU A 350 -17.75 -22.60 -16.54
C GLU A 350 -16.33 -22.31 -17.05
N LEU A 351 -15.60 -21.42 -16.37
CA LEU A 351 -14.24 -21.03 -16.70
C LEU A 351 -13.20 -21.84 -15.94
N THR A 352 -11.97 -21.86 -16.46
CA THR A 352 -10.82 -22.50 -15.80
C THR A 352 -10.52 -21.80 -14.48
N GLY A 353 -10.68 -22.53 -13.38
CA GLY A 353 -10.48 -22.01 -12.03
C GLY A 353 -10.49 -23.11 -10.98
N PHE A 354 -10.43 -22.73 -9.71
CA PHE A 354 -10.53 -23.67 -8.60
C PHE A 354 -11.13 -22.99 -7.36
N ASN A 355 -11.63 -23.81 -6.43
CA ASN A 355 -12.02 -23.32 -5.11
C ASN A 355 -10.84 -23.52 -4.14
N PRO A 356 -10.26 -22.44 -3.59
CA PRO A 356 -9.05 -22.51 -2.78
C PRO A 356 -9.25 -23.19 -1.41
N LEU A 357 -10.50 -23.41 -0.96
CA LEU A 357 -10.80 -24.08 0.31
C LEU A 357 -10.81 -25.61 0.19
N PHE A 358 -11.09 -26.14 -1.00
CA PHE A 358 -11.32 -27.59 -1.22
C PHE A 358 -10.38 -28.21 -2.25
N SER A 359 -9.62 -27.40 -2.99
CA SER A 359 -8.68 -27.87 -3.99
C SER A 359 -7.26 -27.81 -3.43
N GLU A 360 -6.45 -28.85 -3.63
CA GLU A 360 -5.02 -28.76 -3.36
C GLU A 360 -4.41 -27.60 -4.18
N ALA A 361 -3.46 -26.86 -3.58
CA ALA A 361 -2.69 -25.85 -4.30
C ALA A 361 -2.08 -26.49 -5.57
N PRO A 362 -2.03 -25.78 -6.72
CA PRO A 362 -1.67 -26.39 -7.99
C PRO A 362 -0.32 -27.13 -7.93
N GLN A 363 -0.37 -28.43 -8.24
CA GLN A 363 0.79 -29.29 -8.54
C GLN A 363 1.54 -28.87 -9.78
#